data_AF-A0AAD7EA33-F1
#
_entry.id   AF-A0AAD7EA33-F1
#
_cell.length_a   1.000
_cell.length_b   1.000
_cell.length_c   1.000
_cell.angle_alpha   90.00
_cell.angle_beta   90.00
_cell.angle_gamma   90.00
#
_symmetry.space_group_name_H-M   'P 1'
#
loop_
_entity.id
_entity.type
_entity.pdbx_description
1 polymer ?
#
loop_
_entity_poly.entity_id
_entity_poly.type
_entity_poly.pdbx_seq_one_letter_code
_entity_poly.pdbx_strand_id
1 'polypeptide(L)'
;MAPKSNPEPKPVTGPPCKLIARIEHLQTLLQDLPTSLPENPPDSRYQFYLESDALEDRGYIGELSHALEVSFETYRLQGSPIRFLQRGSSLDSLPVLMKTAVKHMSSSNWEVFRKAWLERLINSAVALGAKIPCPTKRKAPKASEEPAPKKAKPAVIVLDDSDIDSDIPLASLPAPVLPSPMPHATPIPSTLSYTHTPIRNPIQTKLQFPKATKDNIQRYWTKVVANGAEKHQTSLEEKKQRDERKKVHERELGREQQRRKRARDKKDLPGKIPDSRNTNMLLMHGAAAVASGTVNDDMTDISRPATQAWKKS
;
A
#
# COMPACT_ATOMS: atom_id res chain seq x y z
N MET A 1 -35.34 -35.34 -2.60
CA MET A 1 -35.06 -33.89 -2.60
C MET A 1 -33.80 -33.65 -1.77
N ALA A 2 -32.67 -33.35 -2.42
CA ALA A 2 -31.42 -33.10 -1.71
C ALA A 2 -31.34 -31.63 -1.25
N PRO A 3 -30.93 -31.35 0.00
CA PRO A 3 -30.78 -29.99 0.49
C PRO A 3 -29.67 -29.27 -0.28
N LYS A 4 -30.01 -28.12 -0.89
CA LYS A 4 -29.05 -27.24 -1.55
C LYS A 4 -28.07 -26.72 -0.51
N SER A 5 -26.82 -27.17 -0.58
CA SER A 5 -25.71 -26.63 0.21
C SER A 5 -25.55 -25.14 -0.11
N ASN A 6 -25.68 -24.30 0.91
CA ASN A 6 -25.50 -22.87 0.84
C ASN A 6 -24.04 -22.58 0.42
N PRO A 7 -23.76 -21.82 -0.65
CA PRO A 7 -22.39 -21.54 -1.05
C PRO A 7 -21.70 -20.73 0.04
N GLU A 8 -20.60 -21.27 0.58
CA GLU A 8 -19.77 -20.57 1.56
C GLU A 8 -19.33 -19.21 0.99
N PRO A 9 -19.43 -18.13 1.79
CA PRO A 9 -19.01 -16.81 1.36
C PRO A 9 -17.52 -16.84 1.02
N LYS A 10 -17.20 -16.51 -0.23
CA LYS A 10 -15.81 -16.44 -0.72
C LYS A 10 -15.00 -15.54 0.24
N PRO A 11 -13.87 -16.00 0.77
CA PRO A 11 -13.05 -15.19 1.66
C PRO A 11 -12.59 -13.95 0.91
N VAL A 12 -12.99 -12.77 1.40
CA VAL A 12 -12.56 -11.48 0.85
C VAL A 12 -11.03 -11.44 0.94
N THR A 13 -10.37 -11.68 -0.19
CA THR A 13 -8.93 -11.98 -0.28
C THR A 13 -8.10 -10.70 -0.34
N GLY A 14 -8.35 -9.77 0.58
CA GLY A 14 -7.67 -8.49 0.63
C GLY A 14 -7.65 -7.91 2.04
N PRO A 15 -6.66 -7.03 2.34
CA PRO A 15 -6.65 -6.29 3.60
C PRO A 15 -7.99 -5.58 3.83
N PRO A 16 -8.44 -5.43 5.09
CA PRO A 16 -9.66 -4.71 5.38
C PRO A 16 -9.48 -3.27 4.91
N CYS A 17 -10.38 -2.77 4.07
CA CYS A 17 -10.34 -1.37 3.60
C CYS A 17 -10.19 -0.38 4.77
N LYS A 18 -10.79 -0.71 5.93
CA LYS A 18 -10.68 0.05 7.18
C LYS A 18 -9.24 0.15 7.70
N LEU A 19 -8.45 -0.93 7.61
CA LEU A 19 -7.07 -0.94 8.09
C LEU A 19 -6.17 -0.10 7.17
N ILE A 20 -6.33 -0.22 5.85
CA ILE A 20 -5.57 0.58 4.88
C ILE A 20 -5.91 2.07 5.04
N ALA A 21 -7.19 2.43 5.17
CA ALA A 21 -7.61 3.81 5.45
C ALA A 21 -7.01 4.35 6.75
N ARG A 22 -6.85 3.50 7.77
CA ARG A 22 -6.22 3.87 9.05
C ARG A 22 -4.71 4.10 8.90
N ILE A 23 -4.02 3.33 8.05
CA ILE A 23 -2.60 3.59 7.72
C ILE A 23 -2.44 4.90 6.93
N GLU A 24 -3.37 5.19 6.02
CA GLU A 24 -3.40 6.48 5.29
C GLU A 24 -3.65 7.66 6.22
N HIS A 25 -4.51 7.47 7.22
CA HIS A 25 -4.70 8.46 8.26
C HIS A 25 -3.40 8.73 9.05
N LEU A 26 -2.66 7.68 9.43
CA LEU A 26 -1.33 7.86 10.02
C LEU A 26 -0.41 8.64 9.08
N GLN A 27 -0.38 8.30 7.78
CA GLN A 27 0.44 9.03 6.80
C GLN A 27 0.14 10.53 6.80
N THR A 28 -1.14 10.93 6.80
CA THR A 28 -1.51 12.36 6.87
C THR A 28 -1.01 13.02 8.16
N LEU A 29 -1.13 12.34 9.31
CA LEU A 29 -0.62 12.86 10.58
C LEU A 29 0.90 13.03 10.60
N LEU A 30 1.64 12.12 9.96
CA LEU A 30 3.11 12.20 9.90
C LEU A 30 3.58 13.38 9.03
N GLN A 31 2.81 13.74 8.01
CA GLN A 31 3.09 14.91 7.16
C GLN A 31 2.84 16.23 7.89
N ASP A 32 1.87 16.26 8.79
CA ASP A 32 1.47 17.44 9.58
C ASP A 32 2.10 17.49 10.98
N LEU A 33 3.26 16.84 11.18
CA LEU A 33 4.00 16.92 12.45
C LEU A 33 4.51 18.36 12.70
N PRO A 34 4.63 18.78 13.98
CA PRO A 34 5.08 20.13 14.33
C PRO A 34 6.44 20.49 13.72
N THR A 35 6.57 21.74 13.30
CA THR A 35 7.82 22.30 12.76
C THR A 35 8.94 22.43 13.80
N SER A 36 8.64 22.24 15.08
CA SER A 36 9.64 22.16 16.15
C SER A 36 10.50 20.89 16.07
N LEU A 37 10.06 19.86 15.34
CA LEU A 37 10.89 18.68 15.08
C LEU A 37 11.87 18.94 13.93
N PRO A 38 13.10 18.44 14.03
CA PRO A 38 14.09 18.56 12.97
C PRO A 38 13.59 17.84 11.71
N GLU A 39 13.78 18.49 10.57
CA GLU A 39 13.47 17.93 9.26
C GLU A 39 14.68 17.13 8.75
N ASN A 40 14.53 15.81 8.62
CA ASN A 40 15.55 14.88 8.13
C ASN A 40 16.96 15.11 8.73
N PRO A 41 17.13 14.99 10.06
CA PRO A 41 18.45 15.14 10.66
C PRO A 41 19.45 14.13 10.05
N PRO A 42 20.73 14.49 9.87
CA PRO A 42 21.73 13.60 9.30
C PRO A 42 21.95 12.34 10.14
N ASP A 43 21.78 12.44 11.46
CA ASP A 43 21.89 11.33 12.41
C ASP A 43 20.56 10.58 12.60
N SER A 44 19.68 10.61 11.60
CA SER A 44 18.41 9.90 11.66
C SER A 44 18.63 8.40 11.87
N ARG A 45 17.93 7.86 12.87
CA ARG A 45 17.90 6.41 13.16
C ARG A 45 16.71 5.71 12.53
N TYR A 46 15.87 6.44 11.80
CA TYR A 46 14.67 5.87 11.18
C TYR A 46 15.05 5.11 9.92
N GLN A 47 15.00 3.77 10.02
CA GLN A 47 15.29 2.88 8.91
C GLN A 47 14.19 1.83 8.81
N PHE A 48 13.28 2.03 7.87
CA PHE A 48 12.10 1.19 7.69
C PHE A 48 12.31 0.24 6.51
N TYR A 49 12.55 -1.04 6.79
CA TYR A 49 12.60 -2.10 5.78
C TYR A 49 12.17 -3.42 6.40
N LEU A 50 11.76 -4.39 5.56
CA LEU A 50 11.51 -5.76 5.97
C LEU A 50 12.68 -6.61 5.46
N GLU A 51 13.40 -7.28 6.36
CA GLU A 51 14.48 -8.17 5.97
C GLU A 51 13.92 -9.51 5.48
N SER A 52 14.25 -9.91 4.24
CA SER A 52 13.65 -11.09 3.60
C SER A 52 13.94 -12.39 4.35
N ASP A 53 15.14 -12.54 4.90
CA ASP A 53 15.52 -13.74 5.63
C ASP A 53 14.80 -13.79 6.99
N ALA A 54 14.66 -12.66 7.67
CA ALA A 54 13.94 -12.57 8.93
C ALA A 54 12.41 -12.74 8.78
N LEU A 55 11.85 -12.44 7.59
CA LEU A 55 10.45 -12.72 7.26
C LEU A 55 10.14 -14.23 7.26
N GLU A 56 11.09 -15.08 6.86
CA GLU A 56 10.92 -16.54 6.90
C GLU A 56 10.83 -17.04 8.35
N ASP A 57 11.63 -16.47 9.26
CA ASP A 57 11.70 -16.88 10.67
C ASP A 57 10.56 -16.34 11.53
N ARG A 58 10.24 -15.04 11.40
CA ARG A 58 9.33 -14.32 12.31
C ARG A 58 7.97 -14.00 11.69
N GLY A 59 7.85 -14.18 10.38
CA GLY A 59 6.70 -13.71 9.61
C GLY A 59 6.60 -12.18 9.52
N TYR A 60 5.64 -11.71 8.73
CA TYR A 60 5.46 -10.28 8.46
C TYR A 60 5.16 -9.44 9.70
N ILE A 61 4.39 -9.96 10.67
CA ILE A 61 4.08 -9.21 11.90
C ILE A 61 5.29 -9.11 12.83
N GLY A 62 6.05 -10.19 12.96
CA GLY A 62 7.24 -10.23 13.81
C GLY A 62 8.34 -9.32 13.26
N GLU A 63 8.60 -9.40 11.97
CA GLU A 63 9.61 -8.57 11.32
C GLU A 63 9.22 -7.10 11.28
N LEU A 64 7.96 -6.76 10.97
CA LEU A 64 7.49 -5.38 11.06
C LEU A 64 7.59 -4.85 12.48
N SER A 65 7.22 -5.65 13.48
CA SER A 65 7.32 -5.23 14.89
C SER A 65 8.76 -4.97 15.30
N HIS A 66 9.70 -5.81 14.85
CA HIS A 66 11.13 -5.62 15.08
C HIS A 66 11.65 -4.35 14.41
N ALA A 67 11.33 -4.13 13.14
CA ALA A 67 11.72 -2.91 12.42
C ALA A 67 11.20 -1.63 13.09
N LEU A 68 9.95 -1.65 13.58
CA LEU A 68 9.35 -0.54 14.33
C LEU A 68 10.03 -0.35 15.70
N GLU A 69 10.31 -1.44 16.42
CA GLU A 69 10.98 -1.40 17.71
C GLU A 69 12.39 -0.82 17.62
N VAL A 70 13.16 -1.21 16.60
CA VAL A 70 14.49 -0.66 16.34
C VAL A 70 14.40 0.81 15.95
N SER A 71 13.53 1.15 14.98
CA SER A 71 13.42 2.54 14.47
C SER A 71 12.95 3.52 15.53
N PHE A 72 11.99 3.15 16.37
CA PHE A 72 11.45 3.99 17.43
C PHE A 72 12.13 3.78 18.79
N GLU A 73 13.16 2.93 18.84
CA GLU A 73 13.87 2.54 20.06
C GLU A 73 12.92 2.14 21.20
N THR A 74 11.84 1.41 20.90
CA THR A 74 10.78 1.14 21.89
C THR A 74 11.25 0.31 23.06
N TYR A 75 12.32 -0.47 22.89
CA TYR A 75 13.01 -1.19 23.95
C TYR A 75 13.54 -0.25 25.06
N ARG A 76 13.76 1.04 24.77
CA ARG A 76 14.18 2.05 25.76
C ARG A 76 13.00 2.74 26.45
N LEU A 77 11.80 2.63 25.89
CA LEU A 77 10.66 3.45 26.32
C LEU A 77 9.98 2.94 27.61
N GLN A 78 10.25 1.71 28.08
CA GLN A 78 9.69 1.14 29.32
C GLN A 78 8.17 1.39 29.50
N GLY A 79 7.39 1.26 28.42
CA GLY A 79 5.94 1.50 28.43
C GLY A 79 5.50 2.94 28.13
N SER A 80 6.45 3.86 27.94
CA SER A 80 6.16 5.24 27.51
C SER A 80 5.57 5.27 26.09
N PRO A 81 4.77 6.31 25.76
CA PRO A 81 4.30 6.54 24.39
C PRO A 81 5.47 6.64 23.41
N ILE A 82 5.25 6.19 22.17
CA ILE A 82 6.22 6.34 21.08
C ILE A 82 6.46 7.84 20.86
N ARG A 83 7.71 8.26 20.69
CA ARG A 83 8.06 9.66 20.43
C ARG A 83 8.62 9.80 19.02
N PHE A 84 8.06 10.70 18.24
CA PHE A 84 8.66 11.10 16.97
C PHE A 84 9.77 12.11 17.25
N LEU A 85 10.98 11.80 16.80
CA LEU A 85 12.17 12.63 17.04
C LEU A 85 12.50 13.56 15.87
N GLN A 86 11.85 13.35 14.73
CA GLN A 86 12.08 14.08 13.49
C GLN A 86 10.83 14.05 12.61
N ARG A 87 10.81 14.92 11.60
CA ARG A 87 9.83 14.93 10.50
C ARG A 87 10.54 14.80 9.14
N GLY A 88 9.77 14.54 8.09
CA GLY A 88 10.27 14.51 6.71
C GLY A 88 10.28 13.11 6.07
N SER A 89 11.05 12.99 4.99
CA SER A 89 11.03 11.87 4.04
C SER A 89 11.38 10.52 4.65
N SER A 90 12.14 10.49 5.75
CA SER A 90 12.41 9.26 6.50
C SER A 90 11.12 8.56 6.93
N LEU A 91 10.10 9.33 7.34
CA LEU A 91 8.82 8.81 7.83
C LEU A 91 7.85 8.46 6.70
N ASP A 92 8.05 8.98 5.48
CA ASP A 92 7.18 8.68 4.33
C ASP A 92 7.27 7.21 3.90
N SER A 93 8.39 6.55 4.18
CA SER A 93 8.58 5.11 3.90
C SER A 93 7.79 4.20 4.85
N LEU A 94 7.43 4.69 6.04
CA LEU A 94 6.77 3.88 7.07
C LEU A 94 5.35 3.42 6.64
N PRO A 95 4.44 4.29 6.16
CA PRO A 95 3.14 3.86 5.65
C PRO A 95 3.25 2.84 4.51
N VAL A 96 4.25 2.99 3.64
CA VAL A 96 4.50 2.06 2.53
C VAL A 96 4.90 0.69 3.08
N LEU A 97 5.81 0.65 4.05
CA LEU A 97 6.23 -0.56 4.75
C LEU A 97 5.03 -1.27 5.41
N MET A 98 4.22 -0.53 6.15
CA MET A 98 3.04 -1.06 6.84
C MET A 98 2.02 -1.64 5.86
N LYS A 99 1.74 -0.95 4.74
CA LYS A 99 0.83 -1.46 3.69
C LYS A 99 1.36 -2.74 3.07
N THR A 100 2.66 -2.81 2.77
CA THR A 100 3.32 -4.02 2.25
C THR A 100 3.19 -5.18 3.22
N ALA A 101 3.52 -4.98 4.49
CA ALA A 101 3.43 -6.03 5.49
C ALA A 101 1.99 -6.52 5.68
N VAL A 102 1.03 -5.60 5.81
CA VAL A 102 -0.40 -5.93 5.99
C VAL A 102 -0.97 -6.74 4.82
N LYS A 103 -0.52 -6.49 3.59
CA LYS A 103 -0.91 -7.25 2.40
C LYS A 103 -0.57 -8.74 2.51
N HIS A 104 0.49 -9.07 3.24
CA HIS A 104 0.97 -10.45 3.42
C HIS A 104 0.68 -11.03 4.82
N MET A 105 0.10 -10.25 5.73
CA MET A 105 -0.34 -10.74 7.03
C MET A 105 -1.68 -11.48 6.94
N SER A 106 -1.87 -12.47 7.81
CA SER A 106 -3.17 -13.12 8.03
C SER A 106 -4.17 -12.19 8.71
N SER A 107 -5.46 -12.48 8.54
CA SER A 107 -6.54 -11.68 9.13
C SER A 107 -6.50 -11.60 10.65
N SER A 108 -6.03 -12.66 11.32
CA SER A 108 -5.83 -12.68 12.78
C SER A 108 -4.78 -11.68 13.25
N ASN A 109 -3.72 -11.48 12.44
CA ASN A 109 -2.60 -10.62 12.78
C ASN A 109 -2.90 -9.14 12.54
N TRP A 110 -3.90 -8.82 11.70
CA TRP A 110 -4.30 -7.44 11.43
C TRP A 110 -4.75 -6.70 12.68
N GLU A 111 -5.56 -7.32 13.54
CA GLU A 111 -6.06 -6.68 14.76
C GLU A 111 -4.96 -6.52 15.82
N VAL A 112 -4.06 -7.51 15.91
CA VAL A 112 -2.87 -7.44 16.78
C VAL A 112 -1.97 -6.31 16.35
N PHE A 113 -1.63 -6.24 15.06
CA PHE A 113 -0.84 -5.14 14.49
C PHE A 113 -1.50 -3.78 14.71
N ARG A 114 -2.81 -3.69 14.46
CA ARG A 114 -3.57 -2.46 14.64
C ARG A 114 -3.44 -1.93 16.07
N LYS A 115 -3.69 -2.78 17.08
CA LYS A 115 -3.64 -2.39 18.49
C LYS A 115 -2.21 -2.16 18.99
N ALA A 116 -1.28 -3.04 18.63
CA ALA A 116 0.09 -3.00 19.15
C ALA A 116 0.94 -1.88 18.56
N TRP A 117 0.65 -1.45 17.33
CA TRP A 117 1.47 -0.47 16.61
C TRP A 117 0.66 0.68 16.04
N LEU A 118 -0.31 0.42 15.17
CA LEU A 118 -0.95 1.48 14.38
C LEU A 118 -1.65 2.52 15.26
N GLU A 119 -2.49 2.10 16.20
CA GLU A 119 -3.19 3.03 17.10
C GLU A 119 -2.22 3.76 18.04
N ARG A 120 -1.14 3.10 18.48
CA ARG A 120 -0.10 3.74 19.31
C ARG A 120 0.65 4.83 18.55
N LEU A 121 1.02 4.57 17.29
CA LEU A 121 1.68 5.56 16.43
C LEU A 121 0.76 6.75 16.14
N ILE A 122 -0.52 6.51 15.86
CA ILE A 122 -1.52 7.56 15.66
C ILE A 122 -1.68 8.41 16.91
N ASN A 123 -1.87 7.79 18.07
CA ASN A 123 -2.04 8.50 19.34
C ASN A 123 -0.78 9.31 19.68
N SER A 124 0.40 8.78 19.41
CA SER A 124 1.68 9.48 19.58
C SER A 124 1.80 10.70 18.66
N ALA A 125 1.38 10.59 17.40
CA ALA A 125 1.44 11.71 16.45
C ALA A 125 0.47 12.82 16.87
N VAL A 126 -0.76 12.45 17.26
CA VAL A 126 -1.76 13.38 17.78
C VAL A 126 -1.29 14.05 19.07
N ALA A 127 -0.72 13.28 20.02
CA ALA A 127 -0.20 13.81 21.28
C ALA A 127 0.96 14.80 21.06
N LEU A 128 1.73 14.64 19.98
CA LEU A 128 2.77 15.58 19.60
C LEU A 128 2.22 16.86 18.96
N GLY A 129 0.91 16.91 18.66
CA GLY A 129 0.26 18.06 18.05
C GLY A 129 0.14 17.99 16.53
N ALA A 130 0.28 16.79 15.94
CA ALA A 130 -0.07 16.61 14.53
C ALA A 130 -1.54 16.99 14.31
N LYS A 131 -1.78 17.93 13.40
CA LYS A 131 -3.12 18.40 13.11
C LYS A 131 -3.65 17.62 11.91
N ILE A 132 -4.76 16.93 12.10
CA ILE A 132 -5.52 16.44 10.95
C ILE A 132 -5.97 17.69 10.19
N PRO A 133 -5.72 17.80 8.88
CA PRO A 133 -6.31 18.85 8.07
C PRO A 133 -7.81 18.68 8.22
N CYS A 134 -8.42 19.47 9.11
CA CYS A 134 -9.85 19.50 9.26
C CYS A 134 -10.32 19.93 7.88
N PRO A 135 -11.07 19.09 7.13
CA PRO A 135 -11.38 19.34 5.74
C PRO A 135 -12.01 20.70 5.72
N THR A 136 -11.23 21.70 5.28
CA THR A 136 -11.62 23.11 5.35
C THR A 136 -12.92 23.14 4.62
N LYS A 137 -14.02 23.35 5.36
CA LYS A 137 -15.38 23.42 4.81
C LYS A 137 -15.21 24.27 3.57
N ARG A 138 -15.33 23.67 2.39
CA ARG A 138 -15.13 24.35 1.10
C ARG A 138 -15.95 25.61 1.26
N LYS A 139 -15.29 26.77 1.39
CA LYS A 139 -16.00 28.05 1.45
C LYS A 139 -16.82 28.00 0.17
N ALA A 140 -18.14 27.88 0.34
CA ALA A 140 -19.05 27.97 -0.78
C ALA A 140 -18.59 29.20 -1.57
N PRO A 141 -18.35 29.07 -2.89
CA PRO A 141 -17.92 30.21 -3.68
C PRO A 141 -18.89 31.34 -3.36
N LYS A 142 -18.36 32.45 -2.80
CA LYS A 142 -19.15 33.63 -2.55
C LYS A 142 -19.80 33.96 -3.90
N ALA A 143 -21.10 33.72 -3.98
CA ALA A 143 -21.90 34.13 -5.11
C ALA A 143 -21.71 35.64 -5.21
N SER A 144 -20.90 36.05 -6.19
CA SER A 144 -20.88 37.43 -6.65
C SER A 144 -22.25 37.68 -7.24
N GLU A 145 -22.96 38.57 -6.58
CA GLU A 145 -24.27 39.10 -6.89
C GLU A 145 -24.18 39.95 -8.17
N GLU A 146 -24.77 39.48 -9.29
CA GLU A 146 -25.69 40.25 -10.15
C GLU A 146 -26.22 39.42 -11.34
N PRO A 147 -27.40 39.74 -11.89
CA PRO A 147 -28.36 38.74 -12.34
C PRO A 147 -28.59 38.74 -13.87
N ALA A 148 -28.93 37.58 -14.41
CA ALA A 148 -29.68 37.49 -15.66
C ALA A 148 -30.64 36.28 -15.61
N PRO A 149 -31.96 36.47 -15.71
CA PRO A 149 -32.92 35.39 -15.58
C PRO A 149 -33.08 34.68 -16.93
N LYS A 150 -32.73 33.39 -16.99
CA LYS A 150 -33.24 32.49 -18.04
C LYS A 150 -33.88 31.26 -17.40
N LYS A 151 -35.20 31.22 -17.55
CA LYS A 151 -36.14 30.17 -17.16
C LYS A 151 -35.61 28.78 -17.56
N ALA A 152 -35.38 27.93 -16.58
CA ALA A 152 -35.34 26.49 -16.75
C ALA A 152 -36.22 25.84 -15.67
N LYS A 153 -37.11 24.95 -16.12
CA LYS A 153 -38.21 24.33 -15.36
C LYS A 153 -37.66 23.39 -14.27
N PRO A 154 -38.24 23.36 -13.06
CA PRO A 154 -37.92 22.31 -12.09
C PRO A 154 -38.68 21.02 -12.41
N ALA A 155 -37.94 19.92 -12.56
CA ALA A 155 -38.49 18.58 -12.39
C ALA A 155 -38.59 18.32 -10.89
N VAL A 156 -39.82 18.38 -10.39
CA VAL A 156 -40.20 18.01 -9.03
C VAL A 156 -40.18 16.49 -8.94
N ILE A 157 -39.29 15.93 -8.13
CA ILE A 157 -39.44 14.58 -7.58
C ILE A 157 -39.77 14.78 -6.10
N VAL A 158 -41.06 14.68 -5.79
CA VAL A 158 -41.57 14.52 -4.43
C VAL A 158 -41.26 13.08 -4.01
N LEU A 159 -40.45 12.92 -2.96
CA LEU A 159 -40.48 11.73 -2.13
C LEU A 159 -40.86 12.20 -0.75
N ASP A 160 -42.14 11.97 -0.46
CA ASP A 160 -42.82 12.20 0.79
C ASP A 160 -42.64 10.97 1.71
N ASP A 161 -42.74 11.27 3.00
CA ASP A 161 -43.22 10.43 4.07
C ASP A 161 -42.32 9.34 4.70
N SER A 162 -41.75 9.67 5.86
CA SER A 162 -41.89 8.84 7.08
C SER A 162 -41.48 9.64 8.31
N ASP A 163 -42.51 10.11 9.01
CA ASP A 163 -42.50 10.53 10.40
C ASP A 163 -41.84 9.48 11.32
N ILE A 164 -40.94 9.93 12.19
CA ILE A 164 -40.81 9.37 13.53
C ILE A 164 -40.43 10.51 14.49
N ASP A 165 -41.48 11.00 15.14
CA ASP A 165 -41.42 11.72 16.41
C ASP A 165 -40.90 10.76 17.48
N SER A 166 -39.88 11.18 18.23
CA SER A 166 -39.64 10.73 19.60
C SER A 166 -38.73 11.73 20.30
N ASP A 167 -39.39 12.60 21.06
CA ASP A 167 -38.84 13.49 22.07
C ASP A 167 -37.77 12.82 22.93
N ILE A 168 -36.61 13.47 23.05
CA ILE A 168 -35.63 13.19 24.10
C ILE A 168 -35.58 14.43 25.02
N PRO A 169 -35.91 14.30 26.31
CA PRO A 169 -35.95 15.44 27.22
C PRO A 169 -34.54 15.96 27.50
N LEU A 170 -34.42 17.28 27.39
CA LEU A 170 -33.26 18.09 27.70
C LEU A 170 -32.98 18.04 29.22
N ALA A 171 -32.09 17.13 29.65
CA ALA A 171 -31.61 17.10 31.01
C ALA A 171 -30.55 18.20 31.22
N SER A 172 -30.91 19.14 32.08
CA SER A 172 -30.11 20.25 32.60
C SER A 172 -28.76 19.77 33.15
N LEU A 173 -27.66 20.30 32.62
CA LEU A 173 -26.31 20.14 33.16
C LEU A 173 -26.13 21.10 34.34
N PRO A 174 -25.76 20.63 35.55
CA PRO A 174 -25.37 21.51 36.64
C PRO A 174 -23.98 22.10 36.39
N ALA A 175 -23.85 23.39 36.68
CA ALA A 175 -22.62 24.17 36.58
C ALA A 175 -21.50 23.62 37.49
N PRO A 176 -20.22 23.67 37.06
CA PRO A 176 -19.09 23.35 37.92
C PRO A 176 -18.85 24.49 38.93
N VAL A 177 -19.08 24.18 40.20
CA VAL A 177 -18.73 25.02 41.35
C VAL A 177 -17.22 24.98 41.56
N LEU A 178 -16.59 26.15 41.48
CA LEU A 178 -15.23 26.42 41.97
C LEU A 178 -15.17 26.32 43.49
N PRO A 179 -14.19 25.62 44.08
CA PRO A 179 -13.75 25.90 45.44
C PRO A 179 -12.48 26.76 45.43
N SER A 180 -12.60 27.89 46.13
CA SER A 180 -11.56 28.83 46.55
C SER A 180 -10.37 28.21 47.29
N PRO A 181 -9.24 28.93 47.36
CA PRO A 181 -8.01 28.49 48.01
C PRO A 181 -8.04 28.74 49.51
N MET A 182 -7.42 27.86 50.29
CA MET A 182 -7.06 28.15 51.69
C MET A 182 -5.81 27.37 52.14
N PRO A 183 -5.14 27.86 53.20
CA PRO A 183 -3.69 27.82 53.34
C PRO A 183 -3.23 26.92 54.50
N HIS A 184 -1.91 26.94 54.71
CA HIS A 184 -1.17 26.56 55.92
C HIS A 184 -0.61 25.14 56.01
N ALA A 185 0.72 25.13 56.01
CA ALA A 185 1.59 24.10 56.52
C ALA A 185 1.30 23.77 57.98
N THR A 186 1.37 22.48 58.32
CA THR A 186 1.77 22.00 59.64
C THR A 186 2.58 20.70 59.46
N PRO A 187 3.71 20.54 60.17
CA PRO A 187 4.50 19.31 60.15
C PRO A 187 3.96 18.32 61.19
N ILE A 188 3.83 17.05 60.82
CA ILE A 188 3.55 15.96 61.75
C ILE A 188 4.72 14.99 61.72
N PRO A 189 5.38 14.71 62.88
CA PRO A 189 6.32 13.62 63.03
C PRO A 189 5.58 12.39 63.56
N SER A 190 5.63 11.27 62.83
CA SER A 190 5.24 9.97 63.39
C SER A 190 6.06 8.85 62.76
N THR A 191 7.04 8.43 63.54
CA THR A 191 7.67 7.11 63.62
C THR A 191 6.68 5.98 63.34
N LEU A 192 6.90 5.26 62.23
CA LEU A 192 6.43 3.89 62.05
C LEU A 192 7.64 2.98 61.90
N SER A 193 7.85 2.19 62.94
CA SER A 193 8.84 1.12 63.04
C SER A 193 8.53 0.06 61.99
N TYR A 194 9.24 0.07 60.87
CA TYR A 194 9.18 -0.97 59.86
C TYR A 194 10.17 -2.09 60.24
N THR A 195 9.64 -3.24 60.61
CA THR A 195 10.41 -4.47 60.80
C THR A 195 11.00 -4.90 59.47
N HIS A 196 12.33 -4.76 59.35
CA HIS A 196 13.12 -5.28 58.24
C HIS A 196 12.94 -6.80 58.12
N THR A 197 12.19 -7.25 57.11
CA THR A 197 12.39 -8.60 56.58
C THR A 197 13.62 -8.57 55.66
N PRO A 198 14.52 -9.55 55.74
CA PRO A 198 15.71 -9.57 54.89
C PRO A 198 15.29 -9.77 53.44
N ILE A 199 15.49 -8.72 52.64
CA ILE A 199 15.35 -8.71 51.19
C ILE A 199 16.27 -9.80 50.63
N ARG A 200 15.67 -10.86 50.12
CA ARG A 200 16.35 -11.91 49.37
C ARG A 200 16.89 -11.28 48.09
N ASN A 201 18.21 -11.13 48.02
CA ASN A 201 18.91 -10.58 46.85
C ASN A 201 18.39 -11.21 45.56
N PRO A 202 17.93 -10.43 44.57
CA PRO A 202 17.64 -10.97 43.25
C PRO A 202 18.94 -11.52 42.69
N ILE A 203 18.94 -12.82 42.40
CA ILE A 203 20.01 -13.50 41.68
C ILE A 203 20.16 -12.76 40.35
N GLN A 204 21.16 -11.88 40.25
CA GLN A 204 21.60 -11.34 38.98
C GLN A 204 22.19 -12.51 38.20
N THR A 205 21.36 -13.15 37.38
CA THR A 205 21.86 -13.97 36.28
C THR A 205 22.62 -13.04 35.35
N LYS A 206 23.95 -12.95 35.55
CA LYS A 206 24.87 -12.40 34.56
C LYS A 206 24.64 -13.22 33.28
N LEU A 207 23.84 -12.68 32.37
CA LEU A 207 23.70 -13.19 31.02
C LEU A 207 25.06 -13.00 30.35
N GLN A 208 25.90 -14.02 30.43
CA GLN A 208 27.17 -14.05 29.72
C GLN A 208 26.84 -14.28 28.26
N PHE A 209 26.78 -13.18 27.49
CA PHE A 209 26.80 -13.30 26.04
C PHE A 209 28.17 -13.88 25.65
N PRO A 210 28.22 -15.05 24.97
CA PRO A 210 29.47 -15.55 24.45
C PRO A 210 30.06 -14.46 23.57
N LYS A 211 31.31 -14.07 23.83
CA LYS A 211 32.05 -13.13 22.99
C LYS A 211 32.10 -13.75 21.60
N ALA A 212 31.21 -13.30 20.71
CA ALA A 212 31.20 -13.71 19.32
C ALA A 212 32.53 -13.23 18.72
N THR A 213 33.43 -14.18 18.49
CA THR A 213 34.71 -13.96 17.83
C THR A 213 34.43 -13.32 16.47
N LYS A 214 35.16 -12.25 16.11
CA LYS A 214 35.01 -11.53 14.82
C LYS A 214 34.90 -12.48 13.61
N ASP A 215 35.56 -13.64 13.67
CA ASP A 215 35.54 -14.67 12.64
C ASP A 215 34.17 -15.32 12.41
N ASN A 216 33.31 -15.40 13.43
CA ASN A 216 31.98 -16.01 13.29
C ASN A 216 31.00 -15.06 12.59
N ILE A 217 31.12 -13.76 12.87
CA ILE A 217 30.35 -12.71 12.19
C ILE A 217 30.74 -12.65 10.71
N GLN A 218 32.04 -12.75 10.39
CA GLN A 218 32.49 -12.72 8.99
C GLN A 218 32.02 -13.96 8.20
N ARG A 219 32.06 -15.16 8.79
CA ARG A 219 31.49 -16.38 8.17
C ARG A 219 29.98 -16.28 7.95
N TYR A 220 29.26 -15.66 8.89
CA TYR A 220 27.82 -15.41 8.74
C TYR A 220 27.54 -14.50 7.54
N TRP A 221 28.23 -13.37 7.43
CA TRP A 221 28.07 -12.45 6.29
C TRP A 221 28.43 -13.10 4.95
N THR A 222 29.52 -13.88 4.86
CA THR A 222 29.87 -14.59 3.62
C THR A 222 28.80 -15.59 3.20
N LYS A 223 28.18 -16.29 4.16
CA LYS A 223 27.11 -17.25 3.89
C LYS A 223 25.81 -16.57 3.47
N VAL A 224 25.47 -15.43 4.08
CA VAL A 224 24.30 -14.61 3.72
C VAL A 224 24.46 -14.02 2.31
N VAL A 225 25.64 -13.51 1.96
CA VAL A 225 25.90 -12.96 0.61
C VAL A 225 25.86 -14.05 -0.46
N ALA A 226 26.41 -15.24 -0.17
CA ALA A 226 26.35 -16.38 -1.10
C ALA A 226 24.91 -16.87 -1.31
N ASN A 227 24.14 -17.05 -0.23
CA ASN A 227 22.74 -17.48 -0.32
C ASN A 227 21.84 -16.43 -0.99
N GLY A 228 22.10 -15.14 -0.77
CA GLY A 228 21.39 -14.03 -1.41
C GLY A 228 21.61 -14.00 -2.93
N ALA A 229 22.82 -14.30 -3.39
CA ALA A 229 23.14 -14.39 -4.82
C ALA A 229 22.40 -15.56 -5.51
N GLU A 230 22.32 -16.72 -4.86
CA GLU A 230 21.58 -17.88 -5.39
C GLU A 230 20.07 -17.65 -5.41
N LYS A 231 19.49 -17.05 -4.37
CA LYS A 231 18.06 -16.66 -4.34
C LYS A 231 17.73 -15.63 -5.44
N HIS A 232 18.63 -14.67 -5.71
CA HIS A 232 18.43 -13.71 -6.78
C HIS A 232 18.52 -14.36 -8.17
N GLN A 233 19.43 -15.31 -8.37
CA GLN A 233 19.57 -16.03 -9.64
C GLN A 233 18.37 -16.93 -9.94
N THR A 234 17.88 -17.66 -8.94
CA THR A 234 16.66 -18.48 -9.07
C THR A 234 15.41 -17.64 -9.36
N SER A 235 15.28 -16.47 -8.72
CA SER A 235 14.17 -15.54 -8.99
C SER A 235 14.19 -14.99 -10.42
N LEU A 236 15.38 -14.66 -10.95
CA LEU A 236 15.54 -14.23 -12.33
C LEU A 236 15.20 -15.35 -13.33
N GLU A 237 15.61 -16.58 -13.05
CA GLU A 237 15.28 -17.75 -13.87
C GLU A 237 13.76 -18.01 -13.89
N GLU A 238 13.10 -17.95 -12.72
CA GLU A 238 11.64 -18.13 -12.63
C GLU A 238 10.89 -17.02 -13.38
N LYS A 239 11.33 -15.77 -13.26
CA LYS A 239 10.74 -14.65 -13.99
C LYS A 239 10.89 -14.84 -15.50
N LYS A 240 12.06 -15.25 -15.96
CA LYS A 240 12.33 -15.57 -17.37
C LYS A 240 11.42 -16.69 -17.87
N GLN A 241 11.23 -17.76 -17.09
CA GLN A 241 10.31 -18.84 -17.44
C GLN A 241 8.84 -18.36 -17.51
N ARG A 242 8.40 -17.51 -16.58
CA ARG A 242 7.03 -16.94 -16.62
C ARG A 242 6.81 -16.10 -17.88
N ASP A 243 7.79 -15.27 -18.25
CA ASP A 243 7.68 -14.42 -19.43
C ASP A 243 7.72 -15.25 -20.73
N GLU A 244 8.49 -16.34 -20.77
CA GLU A 244 8.49 -17.27 -21.89
C GLU A 244 7.16 -18.03 -22.04
N ARG A 245 6.58 -18.50 -20.92
CA ARG A 245 5.24 -19.12 -20.92
C ARG A 245 4.17 -18.15 -21.42
N LYS A 246 4.23 -16.87 -21.01
CA LYS A 246 3.31 -15.83 -21.52
C LYS A 246 3.45 -15.63 -23.03
N LYS A 247 4.67 -15.54 -23.54
CA LYS A 247 4.92 -15.39 -24.98
C LYS A 247 4.41 -16.60 -25.79
N VAL A 248 4.58 -17.82 -25.28
CA VAL A 248 4.04 -19.02 -25.94
C VAL A 248 2.52 -18.98 -25.94
N HIS A 249 1.90 -18.65 -24.81
CA HIS A 249 0.45 -18.56 -24.69
C HIS A 249 -0.15 -17.50 -25.63
N GLU A 250 0.51 -16.34 -25.75
CA GLU A 250 0.10 -15.27 -26.67
C GLU A 250 0.18 -15.71 -28.14
N ARG A 251 1.26 -16.42 -28.53
CA ARG A 251 1.38 -17.00 -29.88
C ARG A 251 0.30 -18.03 -30.17
N GLU A 252 -0.08 -18.82 -29.17
CA GLU A 252 -1.14 -19.82 -29.30
C GLU A 252 -2.52 -19.17 -29.46
N LEU A 253 -2.83 -18.15 -28.66
CA LEU A 253 -4.03 -17.31 -28.81
C LEU A 253 -4.11 -16.69 -30.20
N GLY A 254 -3.00 -16.17 -30.74
CA GLY A 254 -2.94 -15.63 -32.09
C GLY A 254 -3.25 -16.67 -33.17
N ARG A 255 -2.70 -17.88 -33.06
CA ARG A 255 -3.00 -19.00 -33.97
C ARG A 255 -4.48 -19.40 -33.90
N GLU A 256 -5.04 -19.43 -32.70
CA GLU A 256 -6.44 -19.81 -32.49
C GLU A 256 -7.40 -18.75 -33.06
N GLN A 257 -7.10 -17.46 -32.87
CA GLN A 257 -7.85 -16.37 -33.49
C GLN A 257 -7.81 -16.47 -35.02
N GLN A 258 -6.64 -16.79 -35.60
CA GLN A 258 -6.51 -16.96 -37.05
C GLN A 258 -7.31 -18.17 -37.56
N ARG A 259 -7.28 -19.30 -36.84
CA ARG A 259 -8.11 -20.48 -37.15
C ARG A 259 -9.60 -20.14 -37.10
N ARG A 260 -10.03 -19.41 -36.06
CA ARG A 260 -11.42 -18.99 -35.90
C ARG A 260 -11.85 -18.04 -37.01
N LYS A 261 -10.98 -17.11 -37.44
CA LYS A 261 -11.24 -16.23 -38.58
C LYS A 261 -11.42 -17.04 -39.87
N ARG A 262 -10.47 -17.92 -40.22
CA ARG A 262 -10.57 -18.79 -41.40
C ARG A 262 -11.84 -19.66 -41.38
N ALA A 263 -12.22 -20.16 -40.21
CA ALA A 263 -13.44 -20.95 -40.05
C ALA A 263 -14.72 -20.12 -40.26
N ARG A 264 -14.74 -18.85 -39.82
CA ARG A 264 -15.84 -17.91 -40.11
C ARG A 264 -15.90 -17.58 -41.59
N ASP A 265 -14.78 -17.18 -42.19
CA ASP A 265 -14.69 -16.87 -43.62
C ASP A 265 -15.18 -18.07 -44.47
N LYS A 266 -14.82 -19.31 -44.10
CA LYS A 266 -15.32 -20.53 -44.76
C LYS A 266 -16.83 -20.75 -44.58
N LYS A 267 -17.39 -20.41 -43.41
CA LYS A 267 -18.83 -20.52 -43.11
C LYS A 267 -19.67 -19.43 -43.73
N ASP A 268 -19.07 -18.28 -44.05
CA ASP A 268 -19.72 -17.14 -44.70
C ASP A 268 -19.59 -17.19 -46.24
N LEU A 269 -18.86 -18.18 -46.77
CA LEU A 269 -18.76 -18.50 -48.19
C LEU A 269 -19.74 -19.58 -48.77
N PRO A 270 -20.90 -19.94 -48.17
CA PRO A 270 -21.80 -20.88 -48.80
C PRO A 270 -22.64 -20.12 -49.84
N GLY A 271 -22.30 -20.26 -51.11
CA GLY A 271 -23.25 -20.02 -52.21
C GLY A 271 -22.81 -19.06 -53.32
N LYS A 272 -21.63 -18.45 -53.26
CA LYS A 272 -21.07 -17.82 -54.46
C LYS A 272 -20.08 -18.78 -55.10
N ILE A 273 -20.53 -19.44 -56.17
CA ILE A 273 -19.66 -20.08 -57.17
C ILE A 273 -18.59 -19.05 -57.52
N PRO A 274 -17.32 -19.24 -57.13
CA PRO A 274 -16.29 -18.33 -57.54
C PRO A 274 -15.91 -18.73 -58.96
N ASP A 275 -15.90 -17.75 -59.88
CA ASP A 275 -15.04 -17.75 -61.08
C ASP A 275 -13.55 -17.77 -60.64
N SER A 276 -13.19 -18.80 -59.87
CA SER A 276 -11.89 -19.07 -59.25
C SER A 276 -10.83 -19.44 -60.27
N ARG A 277 -11.17 -19.47 -61.56
CA ARG A 277 -10.20 -19.54 -62.66
C ARG A 277 -9.37 -18.27 -62.81
N ASN A 278 -9.77 -17.14 -62.24
CA ASN A 278 -9.09 -15.87 -62.57
C ASN A 278 -7.97 -15.46 -61.59
N THR A 279 -8.01 -15.82 -60.30
CA THR A 279 -6.99 -15.33 -59.34
C THR A 279 -5.65 -16.07 -59.43
N ASN A 280 -5.66 -17.38 -59.69
CA ASN A 280 -4.40 -18.13 -59.90
C ASN A 280 -3.79 -17.81 -61.28
N MET A 281 -4.62 -17.56 -62.29
CA MET A 281 -4.20 -17.01 -63.60
C MET A 281 -3.58 -15.62 -63.47
N LEU A 282 -4.21 -14.70 -62.71
CA LEU A 282 -3.69 -13.34 -62.52
C LEU A 282 -2.34 -13.33 -61.78
N LEU A 283 -2.15 -14.24 -60.82
CA LEU A 283 -0.90 -14.36 -60.07
C LEU A 283 0.23 -14.99 -60.92
N MET A 284 -0.08 -16.00 -61.74
CA MET A 284 0.87 -16.54 -62.71
C MET A 284 1.22 -15.54 -63.81
N HIS A 285 0.26 -14.76 -64.32
CA HIS A 285 0.51 -13.71 -65.30
C HIS A 285 1.33 -12.55 -64.72
N GLY A 286 1.13 -12.19 -63.44
CA GLY A 286 1.97 -11.21 -62.75
C GLY A 286 3.42 -11.67 -62.62
N ALA A 287 3.65 -12.93 -62.27
CA ALA A 287 5.00 -13.49 -62.18
C ALA A 287 5.67 -13.61 -63.58
N ALA A 288 4.90 -13.97 -64.61
CA ALA A 288 5.39 -13.99 -65.98
C ALA A 288 5.73 -12.58 -66.51
N ALA A 289 4.92 -11.56 -66.19
CA ALA A 289 5.17 -10.17 -66.57
C ALA A 289 6.45 -9.59 -65.92
N VAL A 290 6.74 -9.97 -64.67
CA VAL A 290 7.98 -9.60 -63.98
C VAL A 290 9.20 -10.33 -64.56
N ALA A 291 9.02 -11.58 -65.01
CA ALA A 291 10.08 -12.34 -65.69
C ALA A 291 10.34 -11.86 -67.14
N SER A 292 9.35 -11.28 -67.81
CA SER A 292 9.45 -10.77 -69.19
C SER A 292 10.01 -9.33 -69.31
N GLY A 293 10.48 -8.73 -68.22
CA GLY A 293 11.39 -7.58 -68.30
C GLY A 293 10.79 -6.28 -68.86
N THR A 294 9.49 -6.02 -68.68
CA THR A 294 8.95 -4.67 -68.86
C THR A 294 9.20 -3.85 -67.59
N VAL A 295 10.45 -3.38 -67.49
CA VAL A 295 10.89 -2.36 -66.55
C VAL A 295 10.18 -1.06 -66.91
N ASN A 296 9.06 -0.78 -66.25
CA ASN A 296 8.65 0.60 -66.04
C ASN A 296 9.43 1.09 -64.82
N ASP A 297 10.62 1.62 -65.09
CA ASP A 297 11.38 2.51 -64.22
C ASP A 297 10.58 3.81 -64.06
N ASP A 298 9.48 3.79 -63.32
CA ASP A 298 8.92 5.01 -62.75
C ASP A 298 7.96 4.69 -61.60
N MET A 299 8.03 5.48 -60.54
CA MET A 299 7.18 5.41 -59.33
C MET A 299 7.50 4.36 -58.24
N THR A 300 8.71 4.40 -57.67
CA THR A 300 8.86 4.10 -56.22
C THR A 300 9.76 5.09 -55.48
N ASP A 301 9.59 6.40 -55.74
CA ASP A 301 9.93 7.44 -54.76
C ASP A 301 8.78 7.57 -53.75
N ILE A 302 8.65 6.60 -52.85
CA ILE A 302 7.74 6.68 -51.71
C ILE A 302 8.58 6.77 -50.43
N SER A 303 8.81 8.01 -50.03
CA SER A 303 8.64 8.50 -48.66
C SER A 303 9.34 7.68 -47.56
N ARG A 304 10.66 7.90 -47.42
CA ARG A 304 11.34 7.69 -46.14
C ARG A 304 11.05 8.88 -45.22
N PRO A 305 10.40 8.72 -44.05
CA PRO A 305 10.31 9.80 -43.09
C PRO A 305 11.71 10.11 -42.55
N ALA A 306 12.12 11.36 -42.69
CA ALA A 306 13.38 11.87 -42.18
C ALA A 306 13.47 11.63 -40.66
N THR A 307 14.50 10.90 -40.24
CA THR A 307 14.91 10.78 -38.85
C THR A 307 15.47 12.11 -38.37
N GLN A 308 14.63 12.98 -37.79
CA GLN A 308 15.08 14.16 -37.06
C GLN A 308 14.51 14.22 -35.64
N ALA A 309 15.44 14.10 -34.69
CA ALA A 309 15.52 14.89 -33.46
C ALA A 309 14.37 14.82 -32.43
N TRP A 310 14.31 13.74 -31.63
CA TRP A 310 13.57 13.72 -30.35
C TRP A 310 14.47 13.50 -29.13
N LYS A 311 15.68 14.06 -29.13
CA LYS A 311 16.48 14.18 -27.90
C LYS A 311 17.01 15.59 -27.76
N LYS A 312 16.27 16.40 -26.99
CA LYS A 312 16.75 17.47 -26.09
C LYS A 312 15.54 18.09 -25.39
N SER A 313 15.22 17.57 -24.20
CA SER A 313 14.97 18.35 -22.99
C SER A 313 14.93 17.41 -21.79
#